data_AF-A0A800IM52-F1
#
_entry.id   AF-A0A800IM52-F1
#
_cell.length_a   1.000
_cell.length_b   1.000
_cell.length_c   1.000
_cell.angle_alpha   90.00
_cell.angle_beta   90.00
_cell.angle_gamma   90.00
#
_symmetry.space_group_name_H-M   'P 1'
#
loop_
_entity.id
_entity.type
_entity.pdbx_description
1 polymer ?
#
loop_
_entity_poly.entity_id
_entity_poly.type
_entity_poly.pdbx_seq_one_letter_code
_entity_poly.pdbx_strand_id
1 'polypeptide(L)'
;MMVKIGSKLSEIKRHLIWFATRLKKLVGTLPQKYVAHLCSILFIGLLFVVCFLWIRSGNHTARQQEFEAASPYVNLSSLDLSQPLHKTLLKESLQIFRPDASVQNDSLVARAQRYAAADMAELQALLRSGTGMAWSDFFNILGMYVSFILTYLPVMALTYYGVQTLAIFRFVQEKQQRDSYMAQFAQFIQNMPPYTDASALWPQVRAGGVLLLKAAAKGVLLLVLFSPAYVLSYSLRSRFDTDTFFFMILLGVISNGLLITYAQKFHTFLVAESYKGYVQTAVVKNLNASYESFPVQAIFRIRKQFPNHIFQHIYLNARYQYILTIKEQASFLITGLIIIEMSLNIHGHLAYELLQNMLYEQYDIILFILMCLFLIVKFTEISVDWWKDYEARRYENG
;
A
#
# COMPACT_ATOMS: atom_id res chain seq x y z
N MET A 1 32.31 47.98 -3.84
CA MET A 1 31.68 46.66 -4.08
C MET A 1 31.35 45.90 -2.78
N MET A 2 32.16 46.00 -1.71
CA MET A 2 31.88 45.37 -0.40
C MET A 2 30.61 45.87 0.33
N VAL A 3 30.20 47.14 0.14
CA VAL A 3 29.02 47.71 0.82
C VAL A 3 27.68 47.10 0.32
N LYS A 4 27.58 46.69 -0.95
CA LYS A 4 26.35 46.07 -1.49
C LYS A 4 26.12 44.65 -0.97
N ILE A 5 27.19 43.90 -0.66
CA ILE A 5 27.11 42.52 -0.14
C ILE A 5 26.63 42.52 1.31
N GLY A 6 27.11 43.46 2.13
CA GLY A 6 26.67 43.61 3.53
C GLY A 6 25.18 43.95 3.68
N SER A 7 24.64 44.80 2.79
CA SER A 7 23.21 45.15 2.81
C SER A 7 22.31 43.95 2.51
N LYS A 8 22.62 43.15 1.48
CA LYS A 8 21.88 41.93 1.12
C LYS A 8 21.97 40.86 2.19
N LEU A 9 23.13 40.70 2.84
CA LEU A 9 23.28 39.74 3.94
C LEU A 9 22.42 40.14 5.15
N SER A 10 22.33 41.45 5.44
CA SER A 10 21.50 41.97 6.54
C SER A 10 20.00 41.76 6.29
N GLU A 11 19.58 41.84 5.02
CA GLU A 11 18.20 41.68 4.59
C GLU A 11 17.76 40.20 4.63
N ILE A 12 18.63 39.29 4.17
CA ILE A 12 18.45 37.84 4.32
C ILE A 12 18.37 37.45 5.80
N LYS A 13 19.25 38.00 6.65
CA LYS A 13 19.23 37.74 8.10
C LYS A 13 17.91 38.21 8.74
N ARG A 14 17.39 39.36 8.31
CA ARG A 14 16.10 39.90 8.78
C ARG A 14 14.92 39.02 8.36
N HIS A 15 14.91 38.55 7.12
CA HIS A 15 13.90 37.60 6.64
C HIS A 15 13.99 36.24 7.36
N LEU A 16 15.20 35.75 7.65
CA LEU A 16 15.39 34.50 8.39
C LEU A 16 14.89 34.61 9.84
N ILE A 17 15.17 35.73 10.52
CA ILE A 17 14.72 35.99 11.89
C ILE A 17 13.20 36.15 11.93
N TRP A 18 12.62 36.89 10.97
CA TRP A 18 11.17 37.07 10.85
C TRP A 18 10.45 35.74 10.55
N PHE A 19 11.02 34.92 9.67
CA PHE A 19 10.52 33.58 9.39
C PHE A 19 10.61 32.68 10.63
N ALA A 20 11.73 32.70 11.34
CA ALA A 20 11.92 31.92 12.56
C ALA A 20 10.97 32.36 13.69
N THR A 21 10.68 33.65 13.84
CA THR A 21 9.71 34.14 14.84
C THR A 21 8.27 33.78 14.48
N ARG A 22 7.88 33.89 13.21
CA ARG A 22 6.56 33.41 12.75
C ARG A 22 6.42 31.91 12.89
N LEU A 23 7.44 31.14 12.51
CA LEU A 23 7.46 29.70 12.65
C LEU A 23 7.34 29.30 14.12
N LYS A 24 8.09 29.95 15.04
CA LYS A 24 7.99 29.71 16.49
C LYS A 24 6.60 30.01 17.05
N LYS A 25 5.93 31.07 16.57
CA LYS A 25 4.57 31.43 16.98
C LYS A 25 3.53 30.43 16.45
N LEU A 26 3.68 29.97 15.22
CA LEU A 26 2.82 28.95 14.59
C LEU A 26 2.99 27.57 15.24
N VAL A 27 4.24 27.17 15.48
CA VAL A 27 4.60 25.91 16.16
C VAL A 27 4.14 25.93 17.62
N GLY A 28 4.19 27.07 18.30
CA GLY A 28 3.70 27.21 19.67
C GLY A 28 2.18 27.08 19.83
N THR A 29 1.40 27.29 18.76
CA THR A 29 -0.06 27.12 18.76
C THR A 29 -0.54 25.74 18.28
N LEU A 30 0.36 24.95 17.68
CA LEU A 30 0.02 23.63 17.14
C LEU A 30 0.26 22.55 18.20
N PRO A 31 -0.63 21.54 18.32
CA PRO A 31 -0.36 20.38 19.15
C PRO A 31 0.97 19.73 18.76
N GLN A 32 1.77 19.29 19.74
CA GLN A 32 3.10 18.71 19.55
C GLN A 32 3.15 17.62 18.46
N LYS A 33 2.05 16.86 18.30
CA LYS A 33 1.91 15.80 17.28
C LYS A 33 2.01 16.33 15.84
N TYR A 34 1.38 17.47 15.53
CA TYR A 34 1.43 18.05 14.18
C TYR A 34 2.78 18.70 13.86
N VAL A 35 3.44 19.22 14.89
CA VAL A 35 4.82 19.71 14.77
C VAL A 35 5.76 18.55 14.43
N ALA A 36 5.60 17.40 15.08
CA ALA A 36 6.37 16.19 14.77
C ALA A 36 6.16 15.72 13.31
N HIS A 37 4.92 15.76 12.82
CA HIS A 37 4.61 15.45 11.42
C HIS A 37 5.30 16.41 10.45
N LEU A 38 5.24 17.72 10.71
CA LEU A 38 5.89 18.74 9.88
C LEU A 38 7.42 18.58 9.88
N CYS A 39 8.02 18.34 11.05
CA CYS A 39 9.45 18.07 11.18
C CYS A 39 9.86 16.80 10.43
N SER A 40 9.04 15.73 10.49
CA SER A 40 9.29 14.49 9.75
C SER A 40 9.26 14.71 8.24
N ILE A 41 8.27 15.46 7.73
CA ILE A 41 8.17 15.81 6.31
C ILE A 41 9.38 16.65 5.88
N LEU A 42 9.78 17.64 6.67
CA LEU A 42 10.94 18.49 6.37
C LEU A 42 12.25 17.70 6.39
N PHE A 43 12.44 16.84 7.40
CA PHE A 43 13.66 16.05 7.54
C PHE A 43 13.81 15.03 6.39
N ILE A 44 12.75 14.28 6.11
CA ILE A 44 12.75 13.28 5.04
C ILE A 44 12.83 13.98 3.68
N GLY A 45 12.09 15.07 3.48
CA GLY A 45 12.19 15.88 2.27
C GLY A 45 13.61 16.41 2.02
N LEU A 46 14.29 16.92 3.06
CA LEU A 46 15.69 17.35 2.96
C LEU A 46 16.61 16.17 2.60
N LEU A 47 16.41 15.01 3.21
CA LEU A 47 17.18 13.80 2.91
C LEU A 47 17.01 13.37 1.45
N PHE A 48 15.78 13.38 0.93
CA PHE A 48 15.51 13.11 -0.48
C PHE A 48 16.18 14.12 -1.41
N VAL A 49 16.15 15.42 -1.08
CA VAL A 49 16.83 16.46 -1.87
C VAL A 49 18.35 16.26 -1.86
N VAL A 50 18.95 15.92 -0.72
CA VAL A 50 20.39 15.63 -0.62
C VAL A 50 20.74 14.40 -1.46
N CYS A 51 19.99 13.31 -1.35
CA CYS A 51 20.18 12.10 -2.17
C CYS A 51 20.03 12.41 -3.66
N PHE A 52 19.01 13.18 -4.04
CA PHE A 52 18.77 13.58 -5.42
C PHE A 52 19.95 14.39 -5.99
N LEU A 53 20.43 15.38 -5.24
CA LEU A 53 21.60 16.18 -5.64
C LEU A 53 22.88 15.33 -5.72
N TRP A 54 23.07 14.40 -4.79
CA TRP A 54 24.23 13.51 -4.76
C TRP A 54 24.27 12.60 -5.99
N ILE A 55 23.15 11.93 -6.29
CA ILE A 55 23.00 11.03 -7.46
C ILE A 55 23.21 11.82 -8.76
N ARG A 56 22.60 13.00 -8.87
CA ARG A 56 22.76 13.86 -10.03
C ARG A 56 24.21 14.31 -10.25
N SER A 57 24.94 14.60 -9.17
CA SER A 57 26.34 15.03 -9.26
C SER A 57 27.30 13.91 -9.69
N GLY A 58 27.00 12.65 -9.37
CA GLY A 58 27.88 11.51 -9.65
C GLY A 58 27.61 10.81 -10.99
N ASN A 59 26.34 10.64 -11.36
CA ASN A 59 25.98 9.71 -12.44
C ASN A 59 26.02 10.31 -13.85
N HIS A 60 25.77 11.62 -13.99
CA HIS A 60 25.68 12.28 -15.30
C HIS A 60 27.01 12.26 -16.06
N THR A 61 28.07 12.78 -15.45
CA THR A 61 29.39 12.86 -16.06
C THR A 61 30.03 11.47 -16.21
N ALA A 62 29.82 10.58 -15.24
CA ALA A 62 30.40 9.24 -15.27
C ALA A 62 29.75 8.37 -16.36
N ARG A 63 28.42 8.28 -16.45
CA ARG A 63 27.75 7.40 -17.44
C ARG A 63 27.93 7.87 -18.87
N GLN A 64 27.94 9.19 -19.10
CA GLN A 64 28.17 9.72 -20.44
C GLN A 64 29.62 9.48 -20.89
N GLN A 65 30.60 9.65 -20.00
CA GLN A 65 31.99 9.28 -20.27
C GLN A 65 32.16 7.76 -20.46
N GLU A 66 31.44 6.94 -19.69
CA GLU A 66 31.46 5.48 -19.85
C GLU A 66 30.89 5.02 -21.19
N PHE A 67 29.78 5.62 -21.64
CA PHE A 67 29.23 5.34 -22.95
C PHE A 67 30.17 5.83 -24.06
N GLU A 68 30.70 7.06 -23.96
CA GLU A 68 31.66 7.57 -24.94
C GLU A 68 32.89 6.67 -25.07
N ALA A 69 33.41 6.15 -23.95
CA ALA A 69 34.53 5.21 -23.93
C ALA A 69 34.19 3.82 -24.52
N ALA A 70 32.95 3.35 -24.38
CA ALA A 70 32.51 2.06 -24.91
C ALA A 70 31.98 2.15 -26.36
N SER A 71 31.48 3.31 -26.78
CA SER A 71 30.83 3.56 -28.07
C SER A 71 31.62 3.10 -29.31
N PRO A 72 32.96 3.22 -29.37
CA PRO A 72 33.72 2.77 -30.54
C PRO A 72 33.69 1.25 -30.71
N TYR A 73 33.41 0.50 -29.64
CA TYR A 73 33.43 -0.96 -29.62
C TYR A 73 32.04 -1.57 -29.80
N VAL A 74 30.98 -0.79 -29.57
CA VAL A 74 29.57 -1.22 -29.68
C VAL A 74 29.13 -1.33 -31.14
N ASN A 75 29.62 -0.45 -32.02
CA ASN A 75 29.20 -0.38 -33.44
C ASN A 75 30.19 -1.03 -34.41
N LEU A 76 31.06 -1.93 -33.95
CA LEU A 76 31.98 -2.64 -34.83
C LEU A 76 31.20 -3.67 -35.65
N SER A 77 30.95 -3.36 -36.93
CA SER A 77 30.25 -4.24 -37.88
C SER A 77 30.91 -5.62 -38.06
N SER A 78 32.18 -5.75 -37.68
CA SER A 78 32.96 -6.99 -37.72
C SER A 78 32.91 -7.82 -36.43
N LEU A 79 32.33 -7.30 -35.34
CA LEU A 79 32.51 -7.88 -34.01
C LEU A 79 31.17 -7.99 -33.28
N ASP A 80 30.58 -9.18 -33.33
CA ASP A 80 29.34 -9.51 -32.62
C ASP A 80 29.63 -9.84 -31.14
N LEU A 81 29.40 -8.86 -30.26
CA LEU A 81 29.64 -8.96 -28.82
C LEU A 81 28.65 -9.89 -28.09
N SER A 82 27.62 -10.39 -28.75
CA SER A 82 26.74 -11.41 -28.19
C SER A 82 27.41 -12.80 -28.16
N GLN A 83 28.44 -13.01 -28.99
CA GLN A 83 29.17 -14.27 -29.08
C GLN A 83 30.34 -14.33 -28.08
N PRO A 84 30.51 -15.43 -27.32
CA PRO A 84 31.60 -15.59 -26.36
C PRO A 84 33.00 -15.46 -26.97
N LEU A 85 33.16 -15.90 -28.22
CA LEU A 85 34.42 -15.86 -28.96
C LEU A 85 34.88 -14.42 -29.21
N HIS A 86 34.01 -13.58 -29.78
CA HIS A 86 34.32 -12.19 -30.10
C HIS A 86 34.56 -11.35 -28.84
N LYS A 87 33.83 -11.64 -27.76
CA LYS A 87 34.10 -11.05 -26.44
C LYS A 87 35.53 -11.35 -25.97
N THR A 88 35.97 -12.59 -26.11
CA THR A 88 37.30 -13.02 -25.69
C THR A 88 38.38 -12.39 -26.58
N LEU A 89 38.15 -12.33 -27.89
CA LEU A 89 39.05 -11.66 -28.84
C LEU A 89 39.20 -10.16 -28.55
N LEU A 90 38.10 -9.46 -28.23
CA LEU A 90 38.17 -8.05 -27.84
C LEU A 90 38.92 -7.88 -26.52
N LYS A 91 38.69 -8.76 -25.54
CA LYS A 91 39.40 -8.73 -24.26
C LYS A 91 40.90 -8.95 -24.44
N GLU A 92 41.29 -9.96 -25.20
CA GLU A 92 42.69 -10.30 -25.45
C GLU A 92 43.40 -9.20 -26.26
N SER A 93 42.76 -8.66 -27.29
CA SER A 93 43.32 -7.54 -28.05
C SER A 93 43.53 -6.30 -27.17
N LEU A 94 42.56 -5.94 -26.32
CA LEU A 94 42.71 -4.84 -25.37
C LEU A 94 43.84 -5.08 -24.37
N GLN A 95 44.04 -6.32 -23.91
CA GLN A 95 45.13 -6.69 -23.02
C GLN A 95 46.51 -6.62 -23.71
N ILE A 96 46.59 -6.91 -25.01
CA ILE A 96 47.83 -6.77 -25.79
C ILE A 96 48.19 -5.30 -25.97
N PHE A 97 47.22 -4.44 -26.28
CA PHE A 97 47.47 -3.00 -26.50
C PHE A 97 47.56 -2.18 -25.20
N ARG A 98 46.99 -2.67 -24.10
CA ARG A 98 47.02 -2.04 -22.77
C ARG A 98 47.17 -3.08 -21.65
N PRO A 99 48.38 -3.65 -21.47
CA PRO A 99 48.62 -4.71 -20.49
C PRO A 99 48.47 -4.23 -19.04
N ASP A 100 48.81 -2.97 -18.76
CA ASP A 100 48.77 -2.40 -17.41
C ASP A 100 47.34 -2.10 -16.91
N ALA A 101 46.33 -2.24 -17.77
CA ALA A 101 44.95 -1.82 -17.52
C ALA A 101 43.95 -2.99 -17.56
N SER A 102 44.35 -4.20 -17.13
CA SER A 102 43.53 -5.42 -17.26
C SER A 102 42.11 -5.28 -16.66
N VAL A 103 41.98 -4.65 -15.48
CA VAL A 103 40.70 -4.40 -14.81
C VAL A 103 39.82 -3.42 -15.59
N GLN A 104 40.43 -2.38 -16.17
CA GLN A 104 39.69 -1.41 -16.99
C GLN A 104 39.23 -2.07 -18.30
N ASN A 105 40.08 -2.88 -18.93
CA ASN A 105 39.74 -3.61 -20.15
C ASN A 105 38.57 -4.57 -19.93
N ASP A 106 38.57 -5.31 -18.82
CA ASP A 106 37.46 -6.20 -18.44
C ASP A 106 36.15 -5.43 -18.23
N SER A 107 36.22 -4.28 -17.55
CA SER A 107 35.06 -3.40 -17.37
C SER A 107 34.55 -2.82 -18.69
N LEU A 108 35.45 -2.52 -19.63
CA LEU A 108 35.14 -1.91 -20.92
C LEU A 108 34.46 -2.91 -21.86
N VAL A 109 34.95 -4.16 -21.89
CA VAL A 109 34.30 -5.26 -22.62
C VAL A 109 32.91 -5.56 -22.06
N ALA A 110 32.76 -5.59 -20.73
CA ALA A 110 31.45 -5.80 -20.10
C ALA A 110 30.46 -4.67 -20.41
N ARG A 111 30.91 -3.42 -20.41
CA ARG A 111 30.10 -2.24 -20.78
C ARG A 111 29.73 -2.26 -22.27
N ALA A 112 30.68 -2.52 -23.16
CA ALA A 112 30.42 -2.61 -24.59
C ALA A 112 29.39 -3.70 -24.91
N GLN A 113 29.48 -4.86 -24.24
CA GLN A 113 28.48 -5.92 -24.36
C GLN A 113 27.09 -5.47 -23.88
N ARG A 114 27.01 -4.78 -22.74
CA ARG A 114 25.74 -4.26 -22.20
C ARG A 114 25.05 -3.29 -23.17
N TYR A 115 25.82 -2.39 -23.80
CA TYR A 115 25.28 -1.44 -24.77
C TYR A 115 25.01 -2.05 -26.14
N ALA A 116 25.76 -3.07 -26.56
CA ALA A 116 25.52 -3.78 -27.83
C ALA A 116 24.31 -4.71 -27.78
N ALA A 117 23.99 -5.26 -26.61
CA ALA A 117 22.81 -6.11 -26.40
C ALA A 117 21.54 -5.32 -26.07
N ALA A 118 21.66 -4.03 -25.72
CA ALA A 118 20.53 -3.17 -25.42
C ALA A 118 19.79 -2.80 -26.71
N ASP A 119 18.47 -3.02 -26.74
CA ASP A 119 17.63 -2.56 -27.85
C ASP A 119 17.67 -1.03 -27.95
N MET A 120 17.38 -0.43 -29.12
CA MET A 120 17.44 1.04 -29.29
C MET A 120 16.63 1.83 -28.24
N ALA A 121 15.50 1.26 -27.79
CA ALA A 121 14.68 1.83 -26.72
C ALA A 121 15.33 1.70 -25.33
N GLU A 122 15.99 0.58 -25.05
CA GLU A 122 16.74 0.35 -23.82
C GLU A 122 18.01 1.20 -23.77
N LEU A 123 18.70 1.36 -24.90
CA LEU A 123 19.84 2.24 -25.06
C LEU A 123 19.43 3.70 -24.80
N GLN A 124 18.30 4.14 -25.35
CA GLN A 124 17.75 5.47 -25.06
C GLN A 124 17.36 5.62 -23.58
N ALA A 125 16.79 4.60 -22.94
CA ALA A 125 16.46 4.63 -21.53
C ALA A 125 17.71 4.67 -20.62
N LEU A 126 18.75 3.92 -20.97
CA LEU A 126 20.05 3.91 -20.30
C LEU A 126 20.77 5.24 -20.48
N LEU A 127 20.70 5.87 -21.65
CA LEU A 127 21.27 7.19 -21.89
C LEU A 127 20.47 8.30 -21.18
N ARG A 128 19.12 8.20 -21.16
CA ARG A 128 18.25 9.12 -20.42
C ARG A 128 18.41 9.04 -18.90
N SER A 129 18.84 7.87 -18.38
CA SER A 129 19.18 7.72 -16.97
C SER A 129 20.26 8.72 -16.50
N GLY A 130 21.05 9.24 -17.44
CA GLY A 130 22.06 10.27 -17.23
C GLY A 130 21.65 11.65 -17.71
N THR A 131 20.37 11.95 -17.98
CA THR A 131 19.90 13.32 -18.35
C THR A 131 19.01 13.97 -17.28
N GLY A 132 18.77 13.30 -16.16
CA GLY A 132 17.92 13.79 -15.08
C GLY A 132 16.45 13.87 -15.51
N MET A 133 15.54 14.03 -14.54
CA MET A 133 14.11 14.04 -14.81
C MET A 133 13.69 15.24 -15.68
N ALA A 134 13.07 14.99 -16.83
CA ALA A 134 12.47 16.04 -17.65
C ALA A 134 11.10 16.48 -17.08
N TRP A 135 10.66 17.69 -17.43
CA TRP A 135 9.34 18.20 -17.01
C TRP A 135 8.18 17.34 -17.53
N SER A 136 8.32 16.71 -18.69
CA SER A 136 7.33 15.75 -19.21
C SER A 136 7.19 14.54 -18.30
N ASP A 137 8.32 14.00 -17.83
CA ASP A 137 8.35 12.82 -16.97
C ASP A 137 7.71 13.14 -15.61
N PHE A 138 7.97 14.35 -15.09
CA PHE A 138 7.31 14.85 -13.89
C PHE A 138 5.78 14.85 -14.01
N PHE A 139 5.22 15.41 -15.09
CA PHE A 139 3.77 15.45 -15.27
C PHE A 139 3.16 14.06 -15.51
N ASN A 140 3.89 13.17 -16.19
CA ASN A 140 3.47 11.78 -16.38
C ASN A 140 3.41 11.05 -15.03
N ILE A 141 4.46 11.13 -14.22
CA ILE A 141 4.50 10.52 -12.89
C ILE A 141 3.44 11.14 -11.97
N LEU A 142 3.21 12.45 -12.07
CA LEU A 142 2.15 13.12 -11.31
C LEU A 142 0.76 12.57 -11.69
N GLY A 143 0.50 12.35 -12.98
CA GLY A 143 -0.72 11.71 -13.45
C GLY A 143 -0.89 10.30 -12.88
N MET A 144 0.17 9.49 -12.91
CA MET A 144 0.19 8.14 -12.34
C MET A 144 -0.05 8.16 -10.81
N TYR A 145 0.53 9.14 -10.12
CA TYR A 145 0.34 9.33 -8.68
C TYR A 145 -1.12 9.70 -8.35
N VAL A 146 -1.76 10.55 -9.15
CA VAL A 146 -3.19 10.85 -9.00
C VAL A 146 -4.04 9.60 -9.20
N SER A 147 -3.76 8.80 -10.23
CA SER A 147 -4.44 7.52 -10.46
C SER A 147 -4.26 6.55 -9.28
N PHE A 148 -3.07 6.50 -8.69
CA PHE A 148 -2.81 5.72 -7.49
C PHE A 148 -3.64 6.20 -6.30
N ILE A 149 -3.73 7.52 -6.07
CA ILE A 149 -4.60 8.10 -5.02
C ILE A 149 -6.07 7.74 -5.26
N LEU A 150 -6.53 7.85 -6.51
CA LEU A 150 -7.90 7.53 -6.90
C LEU A 150 -8.23 6.04 -6.70
N THR A 151 -7.25 5.14 -6.78
CA THR A 151 -7.44 3.72 -6.42
C THR A 151 -7.38 3.53 -4.90
N TYR A 152 -6.41 4.17 -4.24
CA TYR A 152 -6.16 4.04 -2.81
C TYR A 152 -7.34 4.49 -1.93
N LEU A 153 -7.93 5.65 -2.21
CA LEU A 153 -8.99 6.23 -1.38
C LEU A 153 -10.27 5.35 -1.34
N PRO A 154 -10.82 4.88 -2.47
CA PRO A 154 -11.94 3.94 -2.48
C PRO A 154 -11.61 2.62 -1.78
N VAL A 155 -10.42 2.05 -2.02
CA VAL A 155 -10.04 0.80 -1.36
C VAL A 155 -9.98 0.99 0.15
N MET A 156 -9.34 2.07 0.62
CA MET A 156 -9.28 2.39 2.06
C MET A 156 -10.68 2.55 2.67
N ALA A 157 -11.59 3.26 1.99
CA ALA A 157 -12.96 3.45 2.44
C ALA A 157 -13.77 2.13 2.48
N LEU A 158 -13.66 1.30 1.42
CA LEU A 158 -14.32 0.01 1.33
C LEU A 158 -13.78 -0.98 2.35
N THR A 159 -12.47 -1.05 2.55
CA THR A 159 -11.86 -1.91 3.56
C THR A 159 -12.25 -1.45 4.97
N TYR A 160 -12.24 -0.14 5.25
CA TYR A 160 -12.71 0.39 6.54
C TYR A 160 -14.17 0.00 6.82
N TYR A 161 -15.05 0.20 5.83
CA TYR A 161 -16.45 -0.18 5.94
C TYR A 161 -16.65 -1.69 6.10
N GLY A 162 -15.92 -2.49 5.32
CA GLY A 162 -16.00 -3.95 5.34
C GLY A 162 -15.50 -4.54 6.66
N VAL A 163 -14.41 -4.00 7.21
CA VAL A 163 -13.88 -4.37 8.53
C VAL A 163 -14.94 -4.18 9.61
N GLN A 164 -15.58 -3.01 9.67
CA GLN A 164 -16.64 -2.75 10.65
C GLN A 164 -17.82 -3.69 10.46
N THR A 165 -18.27 -3.87 9.23
CA THR A 165 -19.46 -4.67 8.91
C THR A 165 -19.24 -6.14 9.28
N LEU A 166 -18.10 -6.74 8.91
CA LEU A 166 -17.78 -8.14 9.23
C LEU A 166 -17.60 -8.37 10.72
N ALA A 167 -16.91 -7.46 11.40
CA ALA A 167 -16.66 -7.58 12.83
C ALA A 167 -17.94 -7.42 13.67
N ILE A 168 -18.81 -6.45 13.33
CA ILE A 168 -20.13 -6.30 13.97
C ILE A 168 -20.98 -7.55 13.72
N PHE A 169 -21.02 -8.02 12.46
CA PHE A 169 -21.78 -9.23 12.11
C PHE A 169 -21.32 -10.44 12.92
N ARG A 170 -20.00 -10.66 13.00
CA ARG A 170 -19.42 -11.73 13.82
C ARG A 170 -19.74 -11.58 15.30
N PHE A 171 -19.61 -10.38 15.84
CA PHE A 171 -19.91 -10.10 17.25
C PHE A 171 -21.38 -10.41 17.58
N VAL A 172 -22.32 -9.98 16.73
CA VAL A 172 -23.75 -10.25 16.92
C VAL A 172 -24.04 -11.74 16.81
N GLN A 173 -23.44 -12.45 15.84
CA GLN A 173 -23.60 -13.90 15.72
C GLN A 173 -23.13 -14.66 16.96
N GLU A 174 -21.99 -14.25 17.53
CA GLU A 174 -21.44 -14.83 18.76
C GLU A 174 -22.38 -14.58 19.96
N LYS A 175 -22.91 -13.36 20.10
CA LYS A 175 -23.90 -13.04 21.15
C LYS A 175 -25.25 -13.75 20.95
N GLN A 176 -25.60 -14.12 19.72
CA GLN A 176 -26.78 -14.92 19.39
C GLN A 176 -26.56 -16.44 19.55
N GLN A 177 -25.37 -16.88 20.00
CA GLN A 177 -25.01 -18.30 20.11
C GLN A 177 -25.29 -19.12 18.85
N ARG A 178 -25.17 -18.50 17.66
CA ARG A 178 -25.38 -19.24 16.41
C ARG A 178 -24.20 -20.18 16.16
N ASP A 179 -24.46 -21.48 16.22
CA ASP A 179 -23.47 -22.51 15.92
C ASP A 179 -22.90 -22.37 14.51
N SER A 180 -21.63 -22.76 14.34
CA SER A 180 -21.01 -22.79 13.01
C SER A 180 -21.73 -23.77 12.09
N TYR A 181 -21.79 -23.51 10.78
CA TYR A 181 -22.43 -24.44 9.83
C TYR A 181 -21.83 -25.86 9.87
N MET A 182 -20.54 -25.98 10.19
CA MET A 182 -19.87 -27.27 10.37
C MET A 182 -20.30 -27.96 11.66
N ALA A 183 -20.48 -27.21 12.75
CA ALA A 183 -21.03 -27.74 14.00
C ALA A 183 -22.50 -28.16 13.83
N GLN A 184 -23.30 -27.37 13.11
CA GLN A 184 -24.68 -27.74 12.75
C GLN A 184 -24.71 -29.00 11.87
N PHE A 185 -23.77 -29.15 10.94
CA PHE A 185 -23.64 -30.38 10.14
C PHE A 185 -23.21 -31.59 10.98
N ALA A 186 -22.25 -31.42 11.89
CA ALA A 186 -21.82 -32.49 12.79
C ALA A 186 -22.95 -32.93 13.75
N GLN A 187 -23.69 -31.97 14.32
CA GLN A 187 -24.90 -32.24 15.11
C GLN A 187 -25.99 -32.90 14.26
N PHE A 188 -26.17 -32.47 13.01
CA PHE A 188 -27.14 -33.09 12.10
C PHE A 188 -26.81 -34.56 11.81
N ILE A 189 -25.53 -34.90 11.62
CA ILE A 189 -25.07 -36.28 11.48
C ILE A 189 -25.26 -37.07 12.78
N GLN A 190 -24.90 -36.49 13.93
CA GLN A 190 -25.01 -37.17 15.24
C GLN A 190 -26.46 -37.45 15.64
N ASN A 191 -27.39 -36.57 15.24
CA ASN A 191 -28.81 -36.68 15.58
C ASN A 191 -29.64 -37.40 14.49
N MET A 192 -29.01 -38.06 13.51
CA MET A 192 -29.76 -38.82 12.50
C MET A 192 -30.42 -40.06 13.14
N PRO A 193 -31.75 -40.22 13.02
CA PRO A 193 -32.42 -41.42 13.49
C PRO A 193 -32.01 -42.65 12.65
N PRO A 194 -31.99 -43.86 13.24
CA PRO A 194 -31.71 -45.10 12.51
C PRO A 194 -32.75 -45.34 11.40
N TYR A 195 -32.26 -45.66 10.20
CA TYR A 195 -33.07 -45.69 8.98
C TYR A 195 -34.06 -46.85 8.94
N THR A 196 -35.32 -46.56 8.63
CA THR A 196 -36.35 -47.56 8.32
C THR A 196 -36.95 -47.46 6.91
N ASP A 197 -36.88 -46.29 6.24
CA ASP A 197 -37.46 -46.07 4.90
C ASP A 197 -36.57 -45.27 3.94
N ALA A 198 -36.43 -45.75 2.70
CA ALA A 198 -35.60 -45.15 1.65
C ALA A 198 -36.14 -43.79 1.12
N SER A 199 -37.43 -43.51 1.28
CA SER A 199 -38.07 -42.25 0.87
C SER A 199 -37.78 -41.09 1.83
N ALA A 200 -37.48 -41.37 3.10
CA ALA A 200 -37.12 -40.38 4.12
C ALA A 200 -35.64 -39.99 4.09
N LEU A 201 -34.80 -40.76 3.39
CA LEU A 201 -33.35 -40.55 3.24
C LEU A 201 -33.02 -39.34 2.35
N TRP A 202 -33.71 -39.18 1.22
CA TRP A 202 -33.39 -38.15 0.23
C TRP A 202 -33.53 -36.69 0.74
N PRO A 203 -34.59 -36.31 1.48
CA PRO A 203 -34.70 -34.98 2.06
C PRO A 203 -33.60 -34.68 3.09
N GLN A 204 -33.20 -35.68 3.87
CA GLN A 204 -32.18 -35.55 4.91
C GLN A 204 -30.77 -35.44 4.31
N VAL A 205 -30.46 -36.24 3.29
CA VAL A 205 -29.22 -36.13 2.51
C VAL A 205 -29.14 -34.77 1.82
N ARG A 206 -30.24 -34.26 1.27
CA ARG A 206 -30.29 -32.91 0.68
C ARG A 206 -30.04 -31.83 1.74
N ALA A 207 -30.64 -31.93 2.92
CA ALA A 207 -30.43 -30.96 4.01
C ALA A 207 -28.97 -30.95 4.50
N GLY A 208 -28.39 -32.13 4.74
CA GLY A 208 -26.97 -32.27 5.09
C GLY A 208 -26.04 -31.79 3.98
N GLY A 209 -26.33 -32.13 2.73
CA GLY A 209 -25.58 -31.67 1.56
C GLY A 209 -25.62 -30.14 1.38
N VAL A 210 -26.75 -29.50 1.64
CA VAL A 210 -26.85 -28.02 1.62
C VAL A 210 -26.02 -27.39 2.74
N LEU A 211 -26.01 -27.98 3.95
CA LEU A 211 -25.17 -27.50 5.06
C LEU A 211 -23.68 -27.64 4.74
N LEU A 212 -23.27 -28.79 4.16
CA LEU A 212 -21.89 -29.02 3.74
C LEU A 212 -21.48 -28.09 2.60
N LEU A 213 -22.35 -27.85 1.62
CA LEU A 213 -22.10 -26.90 0.54
C LEU A 213 -21.96 -25.46 1.07
N LYS A 214 -22.80 -25.05 2.03
CA LYS A 214 -22.67 -23.75 2.71
C LYS A 214 -21.36 -23.64 3.49
N ALA A 215 -20.94 -24.71 4.18
CA ALA A 215 -19.68 -24.76 4.89
C ALA A 215 -18.48 -24.69 3.94
N ALA A 216 -18.50 -25.46 2.85
CA ALA A 216 -17.48 -25.46 1.81
C ALA A 216 -17.39 -24.10 1.11
N ALA A 217 -18.52 -23.50 0.72
CA ALA A 217 -18.55 -22.17 0.12
C ALA A 217 -17.99 -21.10 1.06
N LYS A 218 -18.33 -21.17 2.37
CA LYS A 218 -17.74 -20.29 3.39
C LYS A 218 -16.22 -20.51 3.51
N GLY A 219 -15.77 -21.76 3.44
CA GLY A 219 -14.34 -22.12 3.46
C GLY A 219 -13.59 -21.54 2.26
N VAL A 220 -14.10 -21.69 1.05
CA VAL A 220 -13.52 -21.12 -0.17
C VAL A 220 -13.47 -19.59 -0.10
N LEU A 221 -14.55 -18.95 0.37
CA LEU A 221 -14.61 -17.50 0.52
C LEU A 221 -13.58 -16.98 1.54
N LEU A 222 -13.39 -17.70 2.66
CA LEU A 222 -12.34 -17.39 3.62
C LEU A 222 -10.94 -17.60 3.05
N LEU A 223 -10.73 -18.64 2.24
CA LEU A 223 -9.45 -18.91 1.58
C LEU A 223 -9.09 -17.77 0.63
N VAL A 224 -10.03 -17.30 -0.19
CA VAL A 224 -9.82 -16.13 -1.07
C VAL A 224 -9.48 -14.88 -0.26
N LEU A 225 -10.19 -14.62 0.83
CA LEU A 225 -9.90 -13.47 1.71
C LEU A 225 -8.58 -13.60 2.50
N PHE A 226 -8.07 -14.82 2.69
CA PHE A 226 -6.77 -15.10 3.34
C PHE A 226 -5.61 -15.18 2.36
N SER A 227 -5.87 -15.36 1.07
CA SER A 227 -4.82 -15.51 0.09
C SER A 227 -4.05 -14.19 -0.07
N PRO A 228 -2.71 -14.22 -0.06
CA PRO A 228 -1.89 -13.02 -0.25
C PRO A 228 -2.14 -12.36 -1.61
N ALA A 229 -1.94 -11.04 -1.65
CA ALA A 229 -2.31 -10.23 -2.81
C ALA A 229 -1.61 -10.67 -4.09
N TYR A 230 -0.35 -11.08 -3.97
CA TYR A 230 0.43 -11.58 -5.10
C TYR A 230 -0.14 -12.88 -5.67
N VAL A 231 -0.63 -13.81 -4.83
CA VAL A 231 -1.15 -15.12 -5.29
C VAL A 231 -2.41 -14.93 -6.13
N LEU A 232 -3.32 -14.07 -5.68
CA LEU A 232 -4.53 -13.73 -6.44
C LEU A 232 -4.21 -12.97 -7.73
N SER A 233 -3.25 -12.06 -7.67
CA SER A 233 -2.87 -11.26 -8.84
C SER A 233 -2.24 -12.15 -9.93
N TYR A 234 -1.31 -13.04 -9.56
CA TYR A 234 -0.68 -13.97 -10.50
C TYR A 234 -1.66 -14.98 -11.09
N SER A 235 -2.64 -15.46 -10.33
CA SER A 235 -3.63 -16.41 -10.84
C SER A 235 -4.60 -15.79 -11.85
N LEU A 236 -4.78 -14.46 -11.82
CA LEU A 236 -5.70 -13.72 -12.69
C LEU A 236 -5.01 -13.05 -13.89
N ARG A 237 -3.67 -12.89 -13.84
CA ARG A 237 -2.84 -12.23 -14.88
C ARG A 237 -3.09 -12.74 -16.30
N SER A 238 -3.47 -14.00 -16.49
CA SER A 238 -3.62 -14.62 -17.82
C SER A 238 -5.04 -14.65 -18.37
N ARG A 239 -6.07 -14.21 -17.62
CA ARG A 239 -7.48 -14.48 -17.97
C ARG A 239 -8.41 -13.28 -18.03
N PHE A 240 -8.02 -12.12 -17.51
CA PHE A 240 -8.86 -10.92 -17.47
C PHE A 240 -8.13 -9.70 -18.04
N ASP A 241 -8.88 -8.79 -18.66
CA ASP A 241 -8.43 -7.42 -18.93
C ASP A 241 -8.19 -6.74 -17.57
N THR A 242 -6.96 -6.89 -17.08
CA THR A 242 -6.51 -6.51 -15.74
C THR A 242 -6.28 -5.00 -15.60
N ASP A 243 -6.41 -4.26 -16.71
CA ASP A 243 -6.23 -2.80 -16.78
C ASP A 243 -7.48 -2.02 -16.32
N THR A 244 -8.57 -2.68 -15.93
CA THR A 244 -9.75 -1.95 -15.44
C THR A 244 -9.55 -1.47 -14.00
N PHE A 245 -9.66 -0.15 -13.81
CA PHE A 245 -9.64 0.54 -12.50
C PHE A 245 -10.52 -0.14 -11.43
N PHE A 246 -11.70 -0.61 -11.79
CA PHE A 246 -12.62 -1.31 -10.87
C PHE A 246 -12.09 -2.68 -10.40
N PHE A 247 -11.39 -3.39 -11.28
CA PHE A 247 -10.80 -4.69 -10.95
C PHE A 247 -9.67 -4.53 -9.93
N MET A 248 -8.83 -3.52 -10.12
CA MET A 248 -7.81 -3.11 -9.16
C MET A 248 -8.38 -2.78 -7.77
N ILE A 249 -9.47 -2.02 -7.71
CA ILE A 249 -10.14 -1.71 -6.43
C ILE A 249 -10.65 -3.00 -5.76
N LEU A 250 -11.34 -3.85 -6.51
CA LEU A 250 -11.90 -5.10 -5.98
C LEU A 250 -10.79 -6.00 -5.42
N LEU A 251 -9.70 -6.16 -6.18
CA LEU A 251 -8.58 -6.99 -5.80
C LEU A 251 -7.84 -6.38 -4.60
N GLY A 252 -7.66 -5.06 -4.54
CA GLY A 252 -7.10 -4.37 -3.37
C GLY A 252 -7.91 -4.55 -2.09
N VAL A 253 -9.25 -4.62 -2.18
CA VAL A 253 -10.12 -4.88 -1.02
C VAL A 253 -10.04 -6.33 -0.54
N ILE A 254 -10.01 -7.29 -1.49
CA ILE A 254 -10.13 -8.73 -1.19
C ILE A 254 -8.77 -9.37 -0.89
N SER A 255 -7.72 -8.99 -1.60
CA SER A 255 -6.54 -9.83 -1.77
C SER A 255 -5.49 -9.70 -0.67
N ASN A 256 -5.70 -8.82 0.31
CA ASN A 256 -4.58 -8.37 1.14
C ASN A 256 -4.62 -8.93 2.57
N GLY A 257 -5.56 -9.83 2.90
CA GLY A 257 -5.78 -10.33 4.27
C GLY A 257 -6.22 -9.27 5.28
N LEU A 258 -6.16 -7.98 4.91
CA LEU A 258 -6.47 -6.83 5.75
C LEU A 258 -7.89 -6.88 6.26
N LEU A 259 -8.83 -7.25 5.39
CA LEU A 259 -10.23 -7.28 5.76
C LEU A 259 -10.47 -8.21 6.95
N ILE A 260 -9.84 -9.38 6.97
CA ILE A 260 -9.98 -10.35 8.07
C ILE A 260 -9.17 -9.92 9.29
N THR A 261 -7.89 -9.59 9.12
CA THR A 261 -6.99 -9.23 10.22
C THR A 261 -7.53 -8.03 11.00
N TYR A 262 -7.96 -6.98 10.30
CA TYR A 262 -8.52 -5.80 10.93
C TYR A 262 -9.96 -5.99 11.40
N ALA A 263 -10.76 -6.86 10.75
CA ALA A 263 -12.04 -7.30 11.33
C ALA A 263 -11.86 -8.07 12.64
N GLN A 264 -10.83 -8.92 12.75
CA GLN A 264 -10.50 -9.61 14.00
C GLN A 264 -10.06 -8.61 15.07
N LYS A 265 -9.23 -7.62 14.72
CA LYS A 265 -8.79 -6.56 15.64
C LYS A 265 -9.99 -5.74 16.14
N PHE A 266 -10.89 -5.32 15.24
CA PHE A 266 -12.10 -4.59 15.62
C PHE A 266 -13.08 -5.43 16.44
N HIS A 267 -13.26 -6.71 16.10
CA HIS A 267 -14.06 -7.66 16.88
C HIS A 267 -13.51 -7.79 18.32
N THR A 268 -12.20 -7.88 18.46
CA THR A 268 -11.54 -7.93 19.78
C THR A 268 -11.84 -6.68 20.62
N PHE A 269 -11.83 -5.49 20.00
CA PHE A 269 -12.27 -4.26 20.69
C PHE A 269 -13.74 -4.31 21.10
N LEU A 270 -14.64 -4.79 20.24
CA LEU A 270 -16.06 -4.93 20.59
C LEU A 270 -16.26 -5.87 21.78
N VAL A 271 -15.54 -7.00 21.80
CA VAL A 271 -15.57 -7.97 22.90
C VAL A 271 -15.04 -7.34 24.19
N ALA A 272 -13.88 -6.69 24.15
CA ALA A 272 -13.29 -6.04 25.31
C ALA A 272 -14.18 -4.93 25.89
N GLU A 273 -14.79 -4.12 25.02
CA GLU A 273 -15.75 -3.09 25.42
C GLU A 273 -17.03 -3.67 26.04
N SER A 274 -17.48 -4.84 25.56
CA SER A 274 -18.70 -5.49 26.06
C SER A 274 -18.61 -5.97 27.53
N TYR A 275 -17.39 -6.19 28.05
CA TYR A 275 -17.16 -6.62 29.42
C TYR A 275 -16.99 -5.47 30.43
N LYS A 276 -17.01 -4.22 29.99
CA LYS A 276 -16.78 -3.06 30.87
C LYS A 276 -18.02 -2.68 31.68
N GLY A 277 -17.82 -2.17 32.89
CA GLY A 277 -18.90 -1.85 33.84
C GLY A 277 -19.92 -0.81 33.37
N TYR A 278 -19.56 0.07 32.43
CA TYR A 278 -20.53 1.02 31.85
C TYR A 278 -21.65 0.32 31.07
N VAL A 279 -21.41 -0.90 30.57
CA VAL A 279 -22.42 -1.73 29.91
C VAL A 279 -23.49 -2.15 30.91
N GLN A 280 -23.11 -2.51 32.13
CA GLN A 280 -24.03 -2.81 33.22
C GLN A 280 -24.84 -1.57 33.61
N THR A 281 -24.22 -0.39 33.63
CA THR A 281 -24.91 0.88 33.87
C THR A 281 -25.91 1.20 32.76
N ALA A 282 -25.60 0.86 31.51
CA ALA A 282 -26.50 1.03 30.37
C ALA A 282 -27.74 0.12 30.46
N VAL A 283 -27.60 -1.11 30.97
CA VAL A 283 -28.73 -2.01 31.28
C VAL A 283 -29.66 -1.36 32.30
N VAL A 284 -29.10 -0.79 33.38
CA VAL A 284 -29.87 -0.11 34.44
C VAL A 284 -30.63 1.11 33.91
N LYS A 285 -30.13 1.75 32.83
CA LYS A 285 -30.79 2.87 32.14
C LYS A 285 -31.89 2.42 31.16
N ASN A 286 -32.40 1.18 31.27
CA ASN A 286 -33.45 0.60 30.41
C ASN A 286 -33.10 0.56 28.91
N LEU A 287 -31.82 0.47 28.55
CA LEU A 287 -31.42 0.21 27.15
C LEU A 287 -31.61 -1.27 26.80
N ASN A 288 -32.00 -1.56 25.56
CA ASN A 288 -32.19 -2.95 25.12
C ASN A 288 -30.83 -3.68 25.13
N ALA A 289 -30.80 -4.80 25.85
CA ALA A 289 -29.64 -5.67 26.03
C ALA A 289 -29.72 -6.99 25.22
N SER A 290 -30.89 -7.31 24.67
CA SER A 290 -31.10 -8.57 23.95
C SER A 290 -30.58 -8.49 22.52
N TYR A 291 -29.72 -9.45 22.16
CA TYR A 291 -29.18 -9.60 20.81
C TYR A 291 -30.01 -10.53 19.92
N GLU A 292 -31.07 -11.18 20.44
CA GLU A 292 -31.87 -12.17 19.71
C GLU A 292 -32.61 -11.57 18.50
N SER A 293 -33.17 -10.37 18.67
CA SER A 293 -33.92 -9.63 17.64
C SER A 293 -33.11 -8.50 17.00
N PHE A 294 -31.78 -8.60 17.01
CA PHE A 294 -30.91 -7.54 16.49
C PHE A 294 -31.13 -7.31 14.98
N PRO A 295 -31.41 -6.07 14.54
CA PRO A 295 -31.73 -5.79 13.14
C PRO A 295 -30.50 -5.94 12.26
N VAL A 296 -30.42 -7.05 11.50
CA VAL A 296 -29.31 -7.34 10.58
C VAL A 296 -29.13 -6.21 9.55
N GLN A 297 -30.22 -5.58 9.10
CA GLN A 297 -30.16 -4.45 8.18
C GLN A 297 -29.39 -3.25 8.75
N ALA A 298 -29.43 -3.03 10.06
CA ALA A 298 -28.68 -1.95 10.71
C ALA A 298 -27.16 -2.19 10.63
N ILE A 299 -26.73 -3.46 10.55
CA ILE A 299 -25.32 -3.84 10.36
C ILE A 299 -24.83 -3.42 8.98
N PHE A 300 -25.68 -3.31 7.95
CA PHE A 300 -25.29 -2.97 6.56
C PHE A 300 -25.55 -1.50 6.19
N ARG A 301 -26.01 -0.66 7.11
CA ARG A 301 -26.16 0.78 6.85
C ARG A 301 -24.78 1.44 6.68
N ILE A 302 -24.68 2.45 5.82
CA ILE A 302 -23.43 3.22 5.62
C ILE A 302 -23.02 3.92 6.92
N ARG A 303 -23.98 4.57 7.58
CA ARG A 303 -23.81 5.11 8.93
C ARG A 303 -24.34 4.08 9.93
N LYS A 304 -23.42 3.41 10.63
CA LYS A 304 -23.77 2.43 11.68
C LYS A 304 -24.31 3.18 12.91
N GLN A 305 -25.59 3.01 13.18
CA GLN A 305 -26.28 3.54 14.35
C GLN A 305 -27.29 2.52 14.86
N PHE A 306 -27.33 2.33 16.17
CA PHE A 306 -28.14 1.33 16.87
C PHE A 306 -28.92 2.01 18.00
N PRO A 307 -29.92 2.86 17.67
CA PRO A 307 -30.65 3.62 18.68
C PRO A 307 -31.30 2.69 19.71
N ASN A 308 -31.33 3.14 20.97
CA ASN A 308 -31.94 2.43 22.11
C ASN A 308 -31.38 1.03 22.42
N HIS A 309 -30.19 0.70 21.90
CA HIS A 309 -29.51 -0.57 22.17
C HIS A 309 -28.15 -0.33 22.79
N ILE A 310 -27.77 -1.16 23.77
CA ILE A 310 -26.49 -1.05 24.51
C ILE A 310 -25.28 -1.11 23.56
N PHE A 311 -25.42 -1.89 22.49
CA PHE A 311 -24.42 -2.01 21.43
C PHE A 311 -24.00 -0.66 20.81
N GLN A 312 -24.83 0.38 20.82
CA GLN A 312 -24.42 1.71 20.33
C GLN A 312 -23.21 2.24 21.09
N HIS A 313 -23.22 2.13 22.42
CA HIS A 313 -22.14 2.62 23.28
C HIS A 313 -20.88 1.76 23.10
N ILE A 314 -21.05 0.44 23.03
CA ILE A 314 -19.95 -0.51 22.75
C ILE A 314 -19.30 -0.18 21.40
N TYR A 315 -20.11 0.00 20.36
CA TYR A 315 -19.63 0.32 19.01
C TYR A 315 -18.92 1.68 18.95
N LEU A 316 -19.46 2.72 19.58
CA LEU A 316 -18.85 4.05 19.59
C LEU A 316 -17.47 4.05 20.27
N ASN A 317 -17.34 3.38 21.41
CA ASN A 317 -16.09 3.27 22.15
C ASN A 317 -15.06 2.42 21.41
N ALA A 318 -15.49 1.27 20.84
CA ALA A 318 -14.62 0.43 20.03
C ALA A 318 -14.16 1.16 18.76
N ARG A 319 -15.06 1.92 18.10
CA ARG A 319 -14.73 2.74 16.92
C ARG A 319 -13.68 3.78 17.27
N TYR A 320 -13.83 4.48 18.38
CA TYR A 320 -12.87 5.49 18.82
C TYR A 320 -11.45 4.91 18.99
N GLN A 321 -11.33 3.73 19.59
CA GLN A 321 -10.04 3.03 19.72
C GLN A 321 -9.48 2.57 18.36
N TYR A 322 -10.37 2.11 17.48
CA TYR A 322 -9.98 1.60 16.17
C TYR A 322 -9.46 2.68 15.22
N ILE A 323 -9.85 3.95 15.36
CA ILE A 323 -9.40 5.06 14.46
C ILE A 323 -7.88 5.05 14.31
N LEU A 324 -7.11 4.82 15.38
CA LEU A 324 -5.65 4.80 15.30
C LEU A 324 -5.09 3.64 14.45
N THR A 325 -5.78 2.50 14.41
CA THR A 325 -5.34 1.33 13.63
C THR A 325 -5.46 1.55 12.13
N ILE A 326 -6.18 2.59 11.68
CA ILE A 326 -6.23 3.01 10.28
C ILE A 326 -4.83 3.37 9.77
N LYS A 327 -3.94 3.90 10.62
CA LYS A 327 -2.55 4.19 10.23
C LYS A 327 -1.79 2.94 9.82
N GLU A 328 -1.91 1.88 10.61
CA GLU A 328 -1.31 0.58 10.31
C GLU A 328 -1.95 -0.01 9.03
N GLN A 329 -3.28 0.03 8.94
CA GLN A 329 -4.05 -0.47 7.81
C GLN A 329 -3.63 0.21 6.48
N ALA A 330 -3.41 1.52 6.52
CA ALA A 330 -2.97 2.30 5.37
C ALA A 330 -1.61 1.83 4.85
N SER A 331 -0.65 1.56 5.74
CA SER A 331 0.69 1.08 5.35
C SER A 331 0.58 -0.24 4.59
N PHE A 332 -0.15 -1.22 5.12
CA PHE A 332 -0.30 -2.51 4.44
C PHE A 332 -1.12 -2.41 3.15
N LEU A 333 -2.10 -1.50 3.10
CA LEU A 333 -2.88 -1.27 1.90
C LEU A 333 -2.00 -0.73 0.78
N ILE A 334 -1.17 0.27 1.06
CA ILE A 334 -0.22 0.85 0.09
C ILE A 334 0.73 -0.24 -0.41
N THR A 335 1.31 -1.02 0.50
CA THR A 335 2.19 -2.15 0.12
C THR A 335 1.46 -3.18 -0.76
N GLY A 336 0.22 -3.52 -0.42
CA GLY A 336 -0.57 -4.46 -1.23
C GLY A 336 -0.89 -3.93 -2.63
N LEU A 337 -1.29 -2.66 -2.74
CA LEU A 337 -1.54 -2.02 -4.04
C LEU A 337 -0.28 -2.02 -4.92
N ILE A 338 0.89 -1.72 -4.34
CA ILE A 338 2.18 -1.81 -5.05
C ILE A 338 2.42 -3.23 -5.58
N ILE A 339 2.21 -4.26 -4.75
CA ILE A 339 2.39 -5.67 -5.15
C ILE A 339 1.41 -6.06 -6.26
N ILE A 340 0.15 -5.64 -6.17
CA ILE A 340 -0.89 -5.92 -7.16
C ILE A 340 -0.51 -5.28 -8.51
N GLU A 341 -0.18 -3.98 -8.50
CA GLU A 341 0.22 -3.25 -9.71
C GLU A 341 1.45 -3.90 -10.38
N MET A 342 2.48 -4.24 -9.59
CA MET A 342 3.69 -4.88 -10.11
C MET A 342 3.44 -6.29 -10.66
N SER A 343 2.58 -7.08 -10.01
CA SER A 343 2.32 -8.47 -10.43
C SER A 343 1.41 -8.56 -11.64
N LEU A 344 0.44 -7.66 -11.77
CA LEU A 344 -0.46 -7.54 -12.92
C LEU A 344 0.20 -6.88 -14.14
N ASN A 345 1.35 -6.21 -13.96
CA ASN A 345 2.12 -5.59 -15.05
C ASN A 345 1.32 -4.50 -15.80
N ILE A 346 0.52 -3.73 -15.05
CA ILE A 346 -0.33 -2.68 -15.60
C ILE A 346 0.54 -1.48 -15.97
N HIS A 347 0.66 -1.21 -17.25
CA HIS A 347 1.48 -0.11 -17.75
C HIS A 347 0.83 1.24 -17.43
N GLY A 348 1.63 2.28 -17.21
CA GLY A 348 1.10 3.61 -16.86
C GLY A 348 0.64 3.75 -15.41
N HIS A 349 1.01 2.81 -14.54
CA HIS A 349 0.79 2.89 -13.09
C HIS A 349 2.08 3.19 -12.33
N LEU A 350 1.94 3.87 -11.19
CA LEU A 350 3.07 4.40 -10.42
C LEU A 350 4.05 3.31 -9.95
N ALA A 351 3.54 2.17 -9.45
CA ALA A 351 4.40 1.11 -8.93
C ALA A 351 5.07 0.29 -10.04
N TYR A 352 4.42 0.14 -11.19
CA TYR A 352 5.03 -0.51 -12.35
C TYR A 352 6.18 0.36 -12.91
N GLU A 353 5.95 1.66 -13.04
CA GLU A 353 6.99 2.61 -13.44
C GLU A 353 8.15 2.65 -12.44
N LEU A 354 7.89 2.53 -11.14
CA LEU A 354 8.95 2.36 -10.15
C LEU A 354 9.83 1.13 -10.45
N LEU A 355 9.23 -0.01 -10.78
CA LEU A 355 9.96 -1.25 -11.12
C LEU A 355 10.77 -1.09 -12.41
N GLN A 356 10.17 -0.50 -13.43
CA GLN A 356 10.83 -0.25 -14.71
C GLN A 356 12.01 0.72 -14.55
N ASN A 357 11.85 1.80 -13.78
CA ASN A 357 12.90 2.77 -13.53
C ASN A 357 14.00 2.20 -12.60
N MET A 358 13.67 1.26 -11.71
CA MET A 358 14.67 0.46 -10.99
C MET A 358 15.50 -0.40 -11.93
N LEU A 359 14.87 -1.07 -12.91
CA LEU A 359 15.57 -1.89 -13.90
C LEU A 359 16.54 -1.06 -14.77
N TYR A 360 16.11 0.14 -15.17
CA TYR A 360 16.95 1.07 -15.97
C TYR A 360 17.82 2.00 -15.13
N GLU A 361 17.93 1.77 -13.81
CA GLU A 361 18.77 2.53 -12.88
C GLU A 361 18.54 4.07 -12.95
N GLN A 362 17.29 4.49 -13.17
CA GLN A 362 16.86 5.89 -13.23
C GLN A 362 16.54 6.41 -11.82
N TYR A 363 17.58 6.52 -10.98
CA TYR A 363 17.44 6.82 -9.56
C TYR A 363 16.73 8.12 -9.22
N ASP A 364 16.81 9.13 -10.08
CA ASP A 364 16.11 10.40 -9.92
C ASP A 364 14.58 10.22 -9.91
N ILE A 365 14.07 9.38 -10.82
CA ILE A 365 12.64 9.05 -10.91
C ILE A 365 12.22 8.15 -9.76
N ILE A 366 13.04 7.17 -9.41
CA ILE A 366 12.81 6.27 -8.27
C ILE A 366 12.65 7.09 -6.98
N LEU A 367 13.57 8.02 -6.70
CA LEU A 367 13.53 8.86 -5.51
C LEU A 367 12.26 9.73 -5.47
N PHE A 368 11.84 10.26 -6.62
CA PHE A 368 10.63 11.06 -6.70
C PHE A 368 9.37 10.23 -6.41
N ILE A 369 9.25 9.03 -7.00
CA ILE A 369 8.13 8.11 -6.73
C ILE A 369 8.11 7.70 -5.26
N LEU A 370 9.27 7.38 -4.66
CA LEU A 370 9.37 7.05 -3.24
C LEU A 370 8.95 8.23 -2.34
N MET A 371 9.29 9.46 -2.72
CA MET A 371 8.82 10.66 -2.03
C MET A 371 7.29 10.80 -2.13
N CYS A 372 6.69 10.56 -3.28
CA CYS A 372 5.24 10.54 -3.46
C CYS A 372 4.56 9.49 -2.55
N LEU A 373 5.11 8.28 -2.50
CA LEU A 373 4.62 7.21 -1.61
C LEU A 373 4.79 7.57 -0.12
N PHE A 374 5.88 8.25 0.25
CA PHE A 374 6.06 8.75 1.61
C PHE A 374 5.00 9.82 1.97
N LEU A 375 4.72 10.74 1.05
CA LEU A 375 3.74 11.81 1.25
C LEU A 375 2.33 11.27 1.45
N ILE A 376 1.91 10.23 0.71
CA ILE A 376 0.57 9.64 0.90
C ILE A 376 0.43 8.94 2.26
N VAL A 377 1.49 8.26 2.74
CA VAL A 377 1.52 7.67 4.08
C VAL A 377 1.38 8.76 5.14
N LYS A 378 2.18 9.82 5.05
CA LYS A 378 2.14 10.94 6.01
C LYS A 378 0.81 11.68 5.99
N PHE A 379 0.27 11.92 4.81
CA PHE A 379 -1.05 12.53 4.67
C PHE A 379 -2.13 11.69 5.36
N THR A 380 -2.05 10.37 5.25
CA THR A 380 -2.99 9.47 5.93
C THR A 380 -2.81 9.52 7.46
N GLU A 381 -1.58 9.52 7.97
CA GLU A 381 -1.31 9.63 9.41
C GLU A 381 -1.88 10.94 10.00
N ILE A 382 -1.64 12.07 9.33
CA ILE A 382 -2.14 13.39 9.73
C ILE A 382 -3.67 13.41 9.72
N SER A 383 -4.27 12.85 8.67
CA SER A 383 -5.74 12.78 8.53
C SER A 383 -6.38 11.95 9.63
N VAL A 384 -5.76 10.82 10.02
CA VAL A 384 -6.24 9.97 11.12
C VAL A 384 -6.09 10.67 12.48
N ASP A 385 -4.97 11.36 12.73
CA ASP A 385 -4.79 12.13 13.97
C ASP A 385 -5.81 13.25 14.08
N TRP A 386 -6.05 13.98 12.99
CA TRP A 386 -7.07 15.01 12.91
C TRP A 386 -8.47 14.45 13.15
N TRP A 387 -8.81 13.31 12.56
CA TRP A 387 -10.09 12.67 12.81
C TRP A 387 -10.24 12.24 14.27
N LYS A 388 -9.20 11.66 14.88
CA LYS A 388 -9.22 11.29 16.30
C LYS A 388 -9.45 12.49 17.21
N ASP A 389 -8.74 13.59 16.97
CA ASP A 389 -8.86 14.80 17.77
C ASP A 389 -10.25 15.44 17.60
N TYR A 390 -10.80 15.42 16.39
CA TYR A 390 -12.18 15.85 16.14
C TYR A 390 -13.20 15.00 16.92
N GLU A 391 -13.03 13.67 16.90
CA GLU A 391 -13.90 12.75 17.62
C GLU A 391 -13.79 12.94 19.15
N ALA A 392 -12.57 13.15 19.68
CA ALA A 392 -12.33 13.40 21.09
C ALA A 392 -13.06 14.66 21.59
N ARG A 393 -12.96 15.78 20.85
CA ARG A 393 -13.68 17.02 21.19
C ARG A 393 -15.20 16.85 21.17
N ARG A 394 -15.71 15.94 20.34
CA ARG A 394 -17.15 15.63 20.30
C ARG A 394 -17.60 14.85 21.54
N TYR A 395 -16.74 13.98 22.07
CA TYR A 395 -17.01 13.23 23.31
C TYR A 395 -16.83 14.07 24.58
N GLU A 396 -15.97 15.09 24.56
CA GLU A 396 -15.75 15.97 25.72
C GLU A 396 -16.83 17.08 25.85
N ASN A 397 -17.42 17.52 24.74
CA ASN A 397 -18.37 18.63 24.69
C ASN A 397 -19.85 18.19 24.63
N GLY A 398 -20.16 16.90 24.67
CA GLY A 398 -21.51 16.36 24.64
C GLY A 398 -21.67 15.25 25.66
#